data_AF-A0A914YKK4-F1
#
_entry.id   AF-A0A914YKK4-F1
#
_cell.length_a   1.000
_cell.length_b   1.000
_cell.length_c   1.000
_cell.angle_alpha   90.00
_cell.angle_beta   90.00
_cell.angle_gamma   90.00
#
_symmetry.space_group_name_H-M   'P 1'
#
loop_
_entity.id
_entity.type
_entity.pdbx_description
1 polymer ?
#
loop_
_entity_poly.entity_id
_entity_poly.type
_entity_poly.pdbx_seq_one_letter_code
_entity_poly.pdbx_strand_id
1 'polypeptide(L)' 'MEYKQNNECERIRELKESDIGVVTPYKDNVNEIKYQLSQLYPKVTVGSVEKYQGSEKAVIIFSAVRTEGIGFLSDP' A
#
# COMPACT_ATOMS: atom_id res chain seq x y z
N MET A 1 -15.66 43.04 3.09
CA MET A 1 -16.43 41.95 2.47
C MET A 1 -15.57 41.42 1.32
N GLU A 2 -14.39 40.88 1.58
CA GLU A 2 -14.15 39.47 1.97
C GLU A 2 -14.82 38.50 1.01
N TYR A 3 -14.02 37.83 0.17
CA TYR A 3 -13.99 36.38 0.05
C TYR A 3 -12.58 36.00 -0.45
N LYS A 4 -11.71 35.59 0.49
CA LYS A 4 -10.47 34.91 0.15
C LYS A 4 -10.83 33.52 -0.35
N GLN A 5 -10.56 33.26 -1.63
CA GLN A 5 -10.70 31.93 -2.20
C GLN A 5 -9.55 31.06 -1.67
N ASN A 6 -9.71 30.56 -0.45
CA ASN A 6 -8.87 29.52 0.12
C ASN A 6 -9.24 28.20 -0.56
N ASN A 7 -8.69 27.98 -1.75
CA ASN A 7 -8.68 26.68 -2.38
C ASN A 7 -7.23 26.20 -2.43
N GLU A 8 -6.65 25.93 -1.25
CA GLU A 8 -5.58 24.94 -1.18
C GLU A 8 -6.22 23.57 -1.37
N CYS A 9 -6.57 23.26 -2.63
CA CYS A 9 -6.68 21.87 -3.04
C CYS A 9 -5.24 21.36 -2.96
N GLU A 10 -4.92 20.59 -1.92
CA GLU A 10 -3.61 19.98 -1.74
C GLU A 10 -3.14 19.45 -3.09
N ARG A 11 -2.05 20.03 -3.61
CA ARG A 11 -1.43 19.59 -4.85
C ARG A 11 -1.36 18.07 -4.79
N ILE A 12 -1.91 17.38 -5.79
CA ILE A 12 -1.69 15.95 -5.97
C ILE A 12 -0.17 15.80 -6.01
N ARG A 13 0.44 15.41 -4.88
CA ARG A 13 1.88 15.18 -4.82
C ARG A 13 2.14 14.09 -5.85
N GLU A 14 3.09 14.31 -6.74
CA GLU A 14 3.58 13.25 -7.59
C GLU A 14 4.05 12.10 -6.68
N LEU A 15 3.31 11.00 -6.71
CA LEU A 15 3.59 9.83 -5.90
C LEU A 15 4.85 9.17 -6.46
N LYS A 16 5.84 8.95 -5.59
CA LYS A 16 6.99 8.14 -5.92
C LYS A 16 6.70 6.69 -5.60
N GLU A 17 7.35 5.77 -6.30
CA GLU A 17 7.29 4.34 -6.01
C GLU A 17 7.60 4.01 -4.54
N SER A 18 8.50 4.78 -3.90
CA SER A 18 8.85 4.64 -2.48
C SER A 18 7.71 4.94 -1.52
N ASP A 19 6.70 5.68 -1.99
CA ASP A 19 5.56 6.13 -1.20
C ASP A 19 4.43 5.08 -1.23
N ILE A 20 4.58 4.04 -2.05
CA ILE A 20 3.61 2.96 -2.23
C ILE A 20 4.10 1.70 -1.50
N GLY A 21 3.22 1.12 -0.69
CA GLY A 21 3.39 -0.18 -0.08
C GLY A 21 2.34 -1.17 -0.56
N VAL A 22 2.75 -2.39 -0.92
CA VAL A 22 1.85 -3.49 -1.19
C VAL A 22 1.91 -4.49 -0.04
N VAL A 23 0.75 -4.81 0.52
CA VAL A 23 0.61 -5.69 1.69
C VAL A 23 -0.28 -6.89 1.35
N THR A 24 0.16 -8.08 1.72
CA THR A 24 -0.62 -9.32 1.54
C THR A 24 -0.43 -10.26 2.74
N PRO A 25 -1.46 -11.00 3.17
CA PRO A 25 -1.35 -11.84 4.38
C PRO A 25 -0.46 -13.08 4.20
N TYR A 26 -0.15 -13.49 2.97
CA TYR A 26 0.60 -14.73 2.70
C TYR A 26 1.98 -14.47 2.12
N LYS A 27 3.00 -15.13 2.65
CA LYS A 27 4.41 -15.00 2.23
C LYS A 27 4.65 -15.39 0.78
N ASP A 28 3.94 -16.39 0.26
CA ASP A 28 4.10 -16.82 -1.14
C ASP A 28 3.65 -15.73 -2.12
N ASN A 29 2.55 -15.04 -1.80
CA ASN A 29 2.08 -13.90 -2.58
C ASN A 29 3.02 -12.69 -2.48
N VAL A 30 3.69 -12.50 -1.33
CA VAL A 30 4.74 -11.46 -1.23
C VAL A 30 5.82 -11.72 -2.28
N ASN A 31 6.29 -12.97 -2.40
CA ASN A 31 7.35 -13.32 -3.34
C ASN A 31 6.90 -13.16 -4.79
N GLU A 32 5.69 -13.63 -5.12
CA GLU A 32 5.13 -13.49 -6.48
C GLU A 32 4.96 -12.02 -6.87
N ILE A 33 4.28 -11.23 -6.03
CA ILE A 33 4.07 -9.81 -6.28
C ILE A 33 5.41 -9.06 -6.37
N LYS A 34 6.37 -9.39 -5.48
CA LYS A 34 7.70 -8.79 -5.52
C LYS A 34 8.45 -9.15 -6.79
N TYR A 35 8.36 -10.39 -7.26
CA TYR A 35 8.98 -10.80 -8.52
C TYR A 35 8.41 -10.00 -9.70
N GLN A 36 7.09 -9.93 -9.81
CA GLN A 36 6.40 -9.19 -10.87
C GLN A 36 6.71 -7.69 -10.84
N LEU A 37 6.71 -7.08 -9.65
CA LEU A 37 6.96 -5.64 -9.49
C LEU A 37 8.45 -5.28 -9.57
N SER A 38 9.38 -6.20 -9.33
CA SER A 38 10.81 -5.90 -9.30
C SER A 38 11.37 -5.28 -10.59
N GLN A 39 10.77 -5.61 -11.74
CA GLN A 39 11.24 -5.15 -13.04
C GLN A 39 10.74 -3.76 -13.41
N LEU A 40 9.50 -3.44 -13.01
CA LEU A 40 8.84 -2.17 -13.39
C LEU A 40 8.87 -1.13 -12.27
N TYR A 41 8.83 -1.57 -11.02
CA TYR A 41 8.67 -0.72 -9.83
C TYR A 41 9.56 -1.21 -8.67
N PRO A 42 10.90 -1.18 -8.83
CA PRO A 42 11.83 -1.76 -7.87
C PRO A 42 11.82 -1.08 -6.50
N LYS A 43 11.30 0.16 -6.39
CA LYS A 43 11.25 0.91 -5.13
C LYS A 43 9.95 0.73 -4.35
N VAL A 44 8.95 0.04 -4.94
CA VAL A 44 7.71 -0.31 -4.24
C VAL A 44 8.03 -1.34 -3.17
N THR A 45 7.56 -1.05 -1.96
CA THR A 45 7.79 -1.96 -0.83
C THR A 45 6.71 -3.05 -0.85
N VAL A 46 7.09 -4.33 -0.86
CA VAL A 46 6.14 -5.46 -0.83
C VAL A 46 6.41 -6.32 0.40
N GLY A 47 5.39 -6.61 1.19
CA GLY A 47 5.56 -7.35 2.46
C GLY A 47 4.25 -7.88 3.05
N SER A 48 4.38 -8.69 4.11
CA SER A 48 3.23 -9.09 4.91
C SER A 48 2.86 -8.03 5.94
N VAL A 49 1.61 -8.07 6.42
CA VAL A 49 1.10 -7.14 7.46
C VAL A 49 2.04 -7.09 8.67
N GLU A 50 2.54 -8.24 9.12
CA GLU A 50 3.48 -8.38 10.25
C GLU A 50 4.79 -7.61 10.03
N LYS A 51 5.32 -7.61 8.79
CA LYS A 51 6.56 -6.89 8.45
C LYS A 51 6.34 -5.39 8.23
N TYR A 52 5.09 -4.95 8.15
CA TYR A 52 4.70 -3.56 7.93
C TYR A 52 4.34 -2.82 9.22
N GLN A 53 4.35 -3.48 10.38
CA GLN A 53 4.12 -2.80 11.65
C GLN A 53 5.16 -1.71 11.88
N GLY A 54 4.68 -0.47 12.07
CA GLY A 54 5.51 0.71 12.32
C GLY A 54 6.09 1.40 11.07
N SER A 55 5.73 0.94 9.85
CA SER A 55 6.13 1.59 8.60
C SER A 55 4.91 2.24 7.94
N GLU A 56 4.93 3.57 7.85
CA GLU A 56 3.88 4.34 7.18
C GLU A 56 4.26 4.61 5.73
N LYS A 57 3.29 4.45 4.83
CA LYS A 57 3.39 4.79 3.41
C LYS A 57 2.21 5.70 3.05
N ALA A 58 2.43 6.59 2.08
CA ALA A 58 1.37 7.49 1.62
C ALA A 58 0.21 6.71 0.98
N VAL A 59 0.52 5.58 0.33
CA VAL A 59 -0.47 4.68 -0.28
C VAL A 59 -0.18 3.24 0.11
N ILE A 60 -1.21 2.52 0.57
CA ILE A 60 -1.16 1.08 0.82
C ILE A 60 -2.13 0.36 -0.12
N ILE A 61 -1.64 -0.63 -0.84
CA ILE A 61 -2.43 -1.56 -1.65
C ILE A 61 -2.48 -2.90 -0.90
N PHE A 62 -3.67 -3.29 -0.48
CA PHE A 62 -3.88 -4.55 0.23
C PHE A 62 -4.48 -5.61 -0.69
N SER A 63 -3.84 -6.78 -0.77
CA SER A 63 -4.37 -7.96 -1.48
C SER A 63 -4.82 -9.01 -0.47
N ALA A 64 -6.13 -9.24 -0.39
CA ALA A 64 -6.72 -10.20 0.53
C ALA A 64 -6.49 -11.67 0.13
N VAL A 65 -6.20 -11.93 -1.16
CA VAL A 65 -5.87 -13.24 -1.79
C VAL A 65 -6.98 -14.30 -1.68
N ARG A 66 -7.72 -14.38 -0.59
CA ARG A 66 -8.81 -15.33 -0.36
C ARG A 66 -10.15 -14.77 -0.78
N THR A 67 -10.93 -15.62 -1.44
CA THR A 67 -12.33 -15.38 -1.81
C THR A 67 -13.31 -16.14 -0.92
N GLU A 68 -12.87 -17.18 -0.19
CA GLU A 68 -13.72 -17.95 0.73
C GLU A 68 -13.11 -18.02 2.14
N GLY A 69 -13.77 -17.37 3.11
CA GLY A 69 -13.43 -17.40 4.52
C GLY A 69 -12.33 -16.41 4.97
N ILE A 70 -12.72 -15.43 5.78
CA ILE A 70 -11.84 -14.56 6.58
C ILE A 70 -11.29 -15.38 7.76
N GLY A 71 -10.27 -16.20 7.51
CA GLY A 71 -9.66 -17.02 8.56
C GLY A 71 -8.73 -16.24 9.51
N PHE A 72 -7.97 -15.28 8.96
CA PHE A 72 -6.96 -14.48 9.69
C PHE A 72 -7.24 -12.97 9.69
N LEU A 73 -8.18 -12.49 8.87
CA LEU A 73 -8.63 -11.09 8.85
C LEU A 73 -9.68 -10.80 9.93
N SER A 74 -10.06 -11.83 10.69
CA SER A 74 -11.01 -11.77 11.79
C SER A 74 -10.36 -11.52 13.15
N ASP A 75 -9.03 -11.50 13.22
CA ASP A 75 -8.32 -11.08 14.44
C ASP A 75 -8.36 -9.54 14.53
N PRO A 76 -8.96 -8.97 15.60
CA PRO A 76 -9.20 -7.53 15.75
C PRO A 76 -7.95 -6.70 16.07
#